data_AF-A0A1H3JXY7-F1
#
_entry.id   AF-A0A1H3JXY7-F1
#
_cell.length_a   1.000
_cell.length_b   1.000
_cell.length_c   1.000
_cell.angle_alpha   90.00
_cell.angle_beta   90.00
_cell.angle_gamma   90.00
#
_symmetry.space_group_name_H-M   'P 1'
#
loop_
_entity.id
_entity.type
_entity.pdbx_description
1 polymer ?
#
loop_
_entity_poly.entity_id
_entity_poly.type
_entity_poly.pdbx_seq_one_letter_code
_entity_poly.pdbx_strand_id
1 'polypeptide(L)' 'MRHITHGHRGGEIRLIEEDDGGWSAIDDEIGVASQGETRRKALDHLDQAVELSKEAREADTDAPEPDAPWFEA' A
#
# COMPACT_ATOMS: atom_id res chain seq x y z
N MET A 1 13.54 -3.29 13.65
CA MET A 1 12.53 -3.98 12.79
C MET A 1 12.16 -5.39 13.21
N ARG A 2 10.86 -5.63 13.41
CA ARG A 2 10.25 -6.97 13.58
C ARG A 2 9.35 -7.27 12.39
N HIS A 3 9.36 -8.53 11.94
CA HIS A 3 8.56 -9.02 10.82
C HIS A 3 7.47 -9.98 11.32
N ILE A 4 6.22 -9.76 10.89
CA ILE A 4 5.08 -10.59 11.24
C ILE A 4 4.25 -10.86 9.98
N THR A 5 3.86 -12.11 9.74
CA THR A 5 2.91 -12.48 8.68
C THR A 5 1.48 -12.55 9.22
N HIS A 6 0.52 -12.03 8.47
CA HIS A 6 -0.92 -12.03 8.81
C HIS A 6 -1.74 -12.53 7.62
N GLY A 7 -2.73 -13.39 7.87
CA GLY A 7 -3.64 -13.87 6.83
C GLY A 7 -4.78 -12.89 6.57
N HIS A 8 -5.01 -12.53 5.31
CA HIS A 8 -6.08 -11.64 4.86
C HIS A 8 -7.03 -12.35 3.88
N ARG A 9 -8.20 -11.77 3.57
CA ARG A 9 -9.12 -12.32 2.55
C ARG A 9 -8.55 -12.09 1.14
N GLY A 10 -7.47 -12.78 0.80
CA GLY A 10 -6.79 -12.63 -0.48
C GLY A 10 -5.43 -13.34 -0.51
N GLY A 11 -4.66 -13.27 0.57
CA GLY A 11 -3.30 -13.81 0.62
C GLY A 11 -2.58 -13.55 1.95
N GLU A 12 -1.24 -13.58 1.91
CA GLU A 12 -0.36 -13.27 3.04
C GLU A 12 0.02 -11.79 3.06
N ILE A 13 -0.18 -11.12 4.19
CA ILE A 13 0.28 -9.76 4.43
C ILE A 13 1.54 -9.78 5.28
N ARG A 14 2.56 -9.05 4.83
CA ARG A 14 3.80 -8.81 5.56
C ARG A 14 3.67 -7.53 6.39
N LEU A 15 3.91 -7.62 7.69
CA LEU A 15 3.92 -6.49 8.61
C LEU A 15 5.34 -6.21 9.11
N ILE A 16 5.68 -4.93 9.12
CA ILE A 16 6.98 -4.41 9.56
C ILE A 16 6.73 -3.39 10.65
N GLU A 17 7.34 -3.61 11.83
CA GLU A 17 7.46 -2.57 12.85
C GLU A 17 8.70 -1.74 12.56
N GLU A 18 8.48 -0.45 12.30
CA GLU A 18 9.50 0.52 11.93
C GLU A 18 10.26 1.00 13.18
N ASP A 19 11.48 1.50 12.97
CA ASP A 19 12.33 1.94 14.10
C ASP A 19 11.83 3.24 14.76
N ASP A 20 10.92 3.98 14.10
CA ASP A 20 10.23 5.16 14.63
C ASP A 20 8.93 4.84 15.41
N GLY A 21 8.59 3.55 15.53
CA GLY A 21 7.38 3.06 16.19
C GLY A 21 6.15 2.98 15.28
N GLY A 22 6.29 3.34 14.00
CA GLY A 22 5.27 3.12 12.98
C GLY A 22 5.16 1.67 12.53
N TRP A 23 4.15 1.40 11.70
CA TRP A 23 3.92 0.10 11.10
C TRP A 23 3.69 0.22 9.60
N SER A 24 4.32 -0.68 8.85
CA SER A 24 4.06 -0.90 7.42
C SER A 24 3.34 -2.23 7.23
N ALA A 25 2.29 -2.25 6.42
CA ALA A 25 1.56 -3.44 5.99
C ALA A 25 1.68 -3.57 4.46
N ILE A 26 2.08 -4.74 4.00
CA ILE A 26 2.41 -5.00 2.59
C ILE A 26 1.66 -6.24 2.13
N ASP A 27 0.85 -6.09 1.08
CA ASP A 27 0.30 -7.18 0.29
C ASP A 27 1.20 -7.38 -0.95
N ASP A 28 2.12 -8.35 -0.85
CA ASP A 28 3.10 -8.66 -1.89
C ASP A 28 2.45 -9.29 -3.14
N GLU A 29 1.24 -9.84 -3.02
CA GLU A 29 0.54 -10.48 -4.15
C GLU A 29 0.06 -9.44 -5.17
N ILE A 30 -0.51 -8.34 -4.67
CA ILE A 30 -1.02 -7.25 -5.52
C ILE A 30 -0.07 -6.05 -5.60
N GLY A 31 1.03 -6.06 -4.84
CA GLY A 31 2.03 -4.99 -4.83
C GLY A 31 1.54 -3.71 -4.17
N VAL A 32 0.65 -3.81 -3.18
CA VAL A 32 0.10 -2.65 -2.47
C VAL A 32 0.65 -2.64 -1.05
N ALA A 33 1.07 -1.46 -0.60
CA ALA A 33 1.53 -1.24 0.76
C ALA A 33 0.84 -0.02 1.37
N SER A 34 0.69 -0.06 2.69
CA SER A 34 0.19 1.08 3.45
C SER A 34 0.87 1.17 4.82
N GLN A 35 0.81 2.35 5.43
CA GLN A 35 1.48 2.65 6.69
C GLN A 35 0.52 3.23 7.71
N GLY A 36 0.84 3.05 8.99
CA GLY A 36 0.09 3.66 10.08
C GLY A 36 0.87 3.69 11.38
N GLU A 37 0.49 4.60 12.27
CA GLU A 37 1.07 4.76 13.63
C GLU A 37 0.91 3.50 14.50
N THR A 38 0.01 2.61 14.12
CA THR A 38 -0.23 1.35 14.83
C THR A 38 -0.42 0.23 13.82
N ARG A 39 -0.14 -1.00 14.24
CA ARG A 39 -0.41 -2.21 13.45
C ARG A 39 -1.83 -2.25 12.89
N ARG A 40 -2.83 -1.85 13.69
CA ARG A 40 -4.24 -1.81 13.27
C ARG A 40 -4.45 -0.80 12.15
N LYS A 41 -4.00 0.45 12.35
CA LYS A 41 -4.13 1.51 11.35
C LYS A 41 -3.45 1.14 10.02
N ALA A 42 -2.27 0.52 10.07
CA ALA A 42 -1.59 0.08 8.86
C ALA A 42 -2.41 -0.95 8.07
N LEU A 43 -3.06 -1.90 8.75
CA LEU A 43 -3.97 -2.87 8.12
C LEU A 43 -5.24 -2.20 7.60
N ASP A 44 -5.89 -1.35 8.41
CA ASP A 44 -7.12 -0.65 7.99
C ASP A 44 -6.89 0.26 6.77
N HIS A 45 -5.71 0.90 6.69
CA HIS A 45 -5.32 1.68 5.52
C HIS A 45 -4.94 0.79 4.32
N LEU A 46 -4.35 -0.38 4.57
CA LEU A 46 -4.05 -1.34 3.51
C LEU A 46 -5.34 -1.84 2.86
N ASP A 47 -6.36 -2.18 3.64
CA ASP A 47 -7.67 -2.59 3.11
C ASP A 47 -8.26 -1.52 2.18
N GLN A 48 -8.20 -0.25 2.57
CA GLN A 48 -8.65 0.87 1.74
C GLN A 48 -7.81 1.01 0.46
N ALA A 49 -6.49 0.93 0.59
CA ALA A 49 -5.58 1.05 -0.56
C ALA A 49 -5.77 -0.11 -1.56
N VAL A 50 -6.04 -1.33 -1.08
CA VAL A 50 -6.35 -2.50 -1.91
C VAL A 50 -7.60 -2.25 -2.74
N GLU A 51 -8.70 -1.81 -2.11
CA GLU A 51 -9.96 -1.56 -2.83
C GLU A 51 -9.80 -0.42 -3.84
N LEU A 52 -9.18 0.70 -3.46
CA LEU A 52 -8.90 1.81 -4.39
C LEU A 52 -8.00 1.38 -5.56
N SER A 53 -7.03 0.51 -5.32
CA SER A 53 -6.13 0.02 -6.38
C SER A 53 -6.87 -0.87 -7.39
N LYS A 54 -7.85 -1.67 -6.94
CA LYS A 54 -8.71 -2.45 -7.83
C LYS A 54 -9.59 -1.54 -8.67
N GLU A 55 -10.27 -0.58 -8.04
CA GLU A 55 -11.11 0.39 -8.74
C GLU A 55 -10.33 1.17 -9.81
N ALA A 56 -9.13 1.66 -9.47
CA ALA A 56 -8.27 2.38 -10.42
C ALA A 56 -7.86 1.52 -11.62
N ARG A 57 -7.59 0.23 -11.40
CA ARG A 57 -7.22 -0.71 -12.48
C ARG A 57 -8.40 -1.03 -13.40
N GLU A 58 -9.61 -1.04 -12.87
CA GLU A 58 -10.84 -1.24 -13.64
C GLU A 58 -11.27 0.00 -14.44
N ALA A 59 -10.93 1.20 -13.96
CA ALA A 59 -11.32 2.45 -14.61
C ALA A 59 -10.67 2.68 -15.98
N ASP A 60 -9.54 2.02 -16.29
CA ASP A 60 -8.77 2.12 -17.55
C ASP A 60 -8.61 3.57 -18.04
N THR A 61 -8.41 4.50 -17.10
CA THR A 61 -8.22 5.92 -17.40
C THR A 61 -6.75 6.23 -17.58
N ASP A 62 -6.39 6.86 -18.70
CA ASP A 62 -5.04 7.36 -18.92
C ASP A 62 -4.66 8.39 -17.83
N ALA A 63 -3.41 8.33 -17.39
CA ALA A 63 -2.84 9.37 -16.55
C ALA A 63 -2.75 10.69 -17.34
N PRO A 64 -2.96 11.85 -16.69
CA PRO A 64 -2.78 13.13 -17.34
C PRO A 64 -1.33 13.31 -17.82
N GLU A 65 -1.17 14.04 -18.92
CA GLU A 65 0.16 14.40 -19.41
C GLU A 65 0.86 15.32 -18.38
N PRO A 66 2.09 14.97 -17.94
CA PRO A 66 2.77 15.74 -16.91
C PRO A 66 3.26 17.09 -17.47
N ASP A 67 2.97 18.18 -16.76
CA ASP A 67 3.42 19.54 -17.09
C ASP A 67 4.70 19.95 -16.34
N ALA A 68 5.35 18.99 -15.69
CA ALA A 68 6.44 19.28 -14.77
C ALA A 68 7.77 19.50 -15.52
N PRO A 69 8.55 20.55 -15.17
CA PRO A 69 9.72 20.99 -15.94
C PRO A 69 10.89 19.98 -15.99
N TRP A 70 10.83 18.91 -15.21
CA TRP A 70 11.83 17.85 -15.18
C TRP A 70 11.54 16.70 -16.17
N PHE A 71 10.39 16.71 -16.86
CA PHE A 71 10.12 15.83 -18.00
C PHE A 71 10.78 16.31 -19.32
N GLU A 72 11.25 17.55 -19.36
CA GLU A 72 11.86 18.22 -20.53
C GLU A 72 13.41 18.10 -20.57
N ALA A 73 13.99 17.13 -19.85
CA ALA A 73 15.44 16.99 -19.65
C ALA A 73 16.20 16.34 -20.83
#